data_AF-A0A926XRG2-F1
#
_entry.id   AF-A0A926XRG2-F1
#
_cell.length_a   1.000
_cell.length_b   1.000
_cell.length_c   1.000
_cell.angle_alpha   90.00
_cell.angle_beta   90.00
_cell.angle_gamma   90.00
#
_symmetry.space_group_name_H-M   'P 1'
#
loop_
_entity.id
_entity.type
_entity.pdbx_description
1 polymer ?
#
loop_
_entity_poly.entity_id
_entity_poly.type
_entity_poly.pdbx_seq_one_letter_code
_entity_poly.pdbx_strand_id
1 'polypeptide(L)'
;MSKRVNLTLADSVYKDLEAWADSQGRPVANLANHVIEKAIETAKAAGEIPKTQNDNSTAAEFLKALVRGKIPSIKDMAALARSLDLSEKELLEMCDRLFSEKT
;
A
#
# COMPACT_ATOMS: atom_id res chain seq x y z
N MET A 1 8.07 1.76 -10.14
CA MET A 1 7.94 3.00 -10.94
C MET A 1 8.52 4.16 -10.14
N SER A 2 9.55 4.83 -10.64
CA SER A 2 10.17 5.97 -9.96
C SER A 2 9.31 7.23 -10.17
N LYS A 3 8.90 7.89 -9.09
CA LYS A 3 8.18 9.18 -9.12
C LYS A 3 9.14 10.28 -8.70
N ARG A 4 9.16 11.40 -9.43
CA ARG A 4 9.98 12.57 -9.10
C ARG A 4 9.12 13.57 -8.31
N VAL A 5 9.64 14.03 -7.18
CA VAL A 5 9.00 15.03 -6.31
C VAL A 5 9.95 16.22 -6.20
N ASN A 6 9.43 17.45 -6.32
CA ASN A 6 10.19 18.66 -6.04
C ASN A 6 9.85 19.11 -4.61
N LEU A 7 10.87 19.33 -3.79
CA LEU A 7 10.72 19.71 -2.38
C LEU A 7 11.34 21.09 -2.17
N THR A 8 10.64 21.97 -1.47
CA THR A 8 11.19 23.23 -1.00
C THR A 8 11.55 23.07 0.48
N LEU A 9 12.84 23.20 0.78
CA LEU A 9 13.39 23.04 2.13
C LEU A 9 13.83 24.40 2.66
N ALA A 10 13.78 24.59 3.97
CA ALA A 10 14.38 25.76 4.61
C ALA A 10 15.92 25.68 4.49
N ASP A 11 16.57 26.84 4.33
CA ASP A 11 18.04 26.94 4.22
C ASP A 11 18.79 26.20 5.33
N SER A 12 18.29 26.26 6.56
CA SER A 12 18.91 25.54 7.69
C SER A 12 18.92 24.03 7.47
N VAL A 13 17.79 23.47 7.05
CA VAL A 13 17.65 22.03 6.80
C VAL A 13 18.49 21.59 5.61
N TYR A 14 18.57 22.43 4.57
CA TYR A 14 19.40 22.15 3.41
C TYR A 14 20.89 22.10 3.77
N LYS A 15 21.39 23.03 4.59
CA LYS A 15 22.79 23.01 5.06
C LYS A 15 23.14 21.76 5.86
N ASP A 16 22.28 21.33 6.76
CA ASP A 16 22.50 20.10 7.54
C ASP A 16 22.50 18.87 6.64
N LEU A 17 21.60 18.83 5.66
CA LEU A 17 21.54 17.76 4.66
C LEU A 17 22.78 17.74 3.76
N GLU A 18 23.28 18.90 3.35
CA GLU A 18 24.50 19.05 2.55
C GLU A 18 25.72 18.56 3.33
N ALA A 19 25.92 19.02 4.56
CA ALA A 19 27.00 18.56 5.43
C ALA A 19 26.96 17.03 5.66
N TRP A 20 25.75 16.46 5.83
CA TRP A 20 25.60 15.02 5.98
C TRP A 20 25.90 14.27 4.68
N ALA A 21 25.51 14.81 3.53
CA ALA A 21 25.78 14.24 2.21
C ALA A 21 27.29 14.22 1.89
N ASP A 22 27.99 15.31 2.19
CA ASP A 22 29.44 15.43 2.08
C ASP A 22 30.15 14.40 2.97
N SER A 23 29.67 14.19 4.20
CA SER A 23 30.26 13.19 5.11
C SER A 23 30.19 11.75 4.58
N GLN A 24 29.19 11.47 3.74
CA GLN A 24 28.96 10.15 3.13
C GLN A 24 29.58 10.02 1.73
N GLY A 25 30.10 11.12 1.16
CA GLY A 25 30.58 11.17 -0.23
C GLY A 25 29.48 10.92 -1.27
N ARG A 26 28.24 11.31 -0.98
CA ARG A 26 27.07 11.04 -1.85
C ARG A 26 26.40 12.35 -2.26
N PRO A 27 25.75 12.41 -3.43
CA PRO A 27 24.92 13.57 -3.79
C PRO A 27 23.77 13.79 -2.81
N VAL A 28 23.51 15.05 -2.48
CA VAL A 28 22.42 15.50 -1.60
C VAL A 28 21.07 14.88 -1.98
N ALA A 29 20.77 14.78 -3.28
CA ALA A 29 19.54 14.18 -3.78
C ALA A 29 19.40 12.68 -3.43
N ASN A 30 20.50 11.93 -3.45
CA ASN A 30 20.47 10.51 -3.10
C ASN A 30 20.28 10.32 -1.60
N LEU A 31 20.94 11.16 -0.79
CA LEU A 31 20.72 11.15 0.65
C LEU A 31 19.27 11.50 0.99
N ALA A 32 18.71 12.55 0.37
CA ALA A 32 17.32 12.94 0.55
C ALA A 32 16.35 11.78 0.25
N ASN A 33 16.54 11.08 -0.87
CA ASN A 33 15.73 9.91 -1.21
C ASN A 33 15.81 8.83 -0.11
N HIS A 34 17.01 8.52 0.37
CA HIS A 34 17.21 7.52 1.42
C HIS A 34 16.58 7.93 2.76
N VAL A 35 16.70 9.20 3.13
CA VAL A 35 16.11 9.74 4.36
C VAL A 35 14.58 9.67 4.30
N ILE A 36 14.00 10.05 3.16
CA ILE A 36 12.55 9.96 2.95
C ILE A 36 12.07 8.51 3.00
N GLU A 37 12.80 7.58 2.39
CA GLU A 37 12.49 6.16 2.42
C GLU A 37 12.47 5.61 3.86
N LYS A 38 13.52 5.88 4.64
CA LYS A 38 13.57 5.49 6.05
C LYS A 38 12.50 6.17 6.90
N ALA A 39 12.21 7.44 6.64
CA ALA A 39 11.15 8.16 7.35
C ALA A 39 9.77 7.54 7.07
N ILE A 40 9.49 7.17 5.82
CA ILE A 40 8.26 6.47 5.44
C ILE A 40 8.19 5.08 6.07
N GLU A 41 9.29 4.32 6.09
CA GLU A 41 9.35 3.01 6.75
C GLU A 41 9.06 3.12 8.25
N THR A 42 9.68 4.10 8.92
CA THR A 42 9.47 4.37 10.34
C THR A 42 8.02 4.78 10.61
N ALA A 43 7.45 5.68 9.81
CA ALA A 43 6.07 6.12 9.96
C ALA A 43 5.06 5.02 9.62
N LYS A 44 5.40 4.08 8.72
CA LYS A 44 4.61 2.87 8.47
C LYS A 44 4.66 1.90 9.64
N ALA A 45 5.84 1.74 10.27
CA ALA A 45 5.99 0.92 11.48
C ALA A 45 5.26 1.52 12.69
N ALA A 46 5.27 2.85 12.82
CA ALA A 46 4.54 3.59 13.85
C ALA A 46 3.03 3.66 13.60
N GLY A 47 2.57 3.31 12.40
CA GLY A 47 1.15 3.36 12.02
C GLY A 47 0.61 4.75 11.73
N GLU A 48 1.47 5.76 11.57
CA GLU A 48 1.08 7.15 11.27
C GLU A 48 0.70 7.37 9.81
N ILE A 49 1.23 6.57 8.89
CA ILE A 49 0.83 6.64 7.49
C ILE A 49 -0.48 5.87 7.33
N PRO A 50 -1.62 6.54 7.01
CA PRO A 50 -2.82 5.83 6.61
C PRO A 50 -2.46 4.98 5.40
N LYS A 51 -2.52 3.65 5.53
CA LYS A 51 -2.33 2.72 4.40
C LYS A 51 -3.23 3.22 3.27
N THR A 52 -2.64 3.74 2.20
CA THR A 52 -3.36 4.30 1.07
C THR A 52 -4.32 3.25 0.52
N GLN A 53 -5.58 3.45 0.90
CA GLN A 53 -6.92 3.09 0.42
C GLN A 53 -7.13 2.30 -0.90
N ASN A 54 -6.14 1.63 -1.48
CA ASN A 54 -6.33 0.84 -2.70
C ASN A 54 -6.39 -0.68 -2.46
N ASP A 55 -5.81 -1.20 -1.38
CA ASP A 55 -5.90 -2.64 -1.09
C ASP A 55 -7.17 -3.02 -0.31
N ASN A 56 -7.65 -2.12 0.56
CA ASN A 56 -8.82 -2.39 1.41
C ASN A 56 -10.16 -1.97 0.79
N SER A 57 -10.20 -1.16 -0.28
CA SER A 57 -11.48 -0.80 -0.91
C SER A 57 -12.15 -2.02 -1.51
N THR A 58 -11.38 -2.83 -2.26
CA THR A 58 -11.87 -4.05 -2.91
C THR A 58 -12.31 -5.09 -1.87
N ALA A 59 -11.53 -5.29 -0.79
CA ALA A 59 -11.87 -6.20 0.29
C ALA A 59 -13.12 -5.74 1.08
N ALA A 60 -13.24 -4.44 1.35
CA ALA A 60 -14.40 -3.90 2.04
C ALA A 60 -15.67 -3.95 1.16
N GLU A 61 -15.54 -3.74 -0.15
CA GLU A 61 -16.66 -3.91 -1.10
C GLU A 61 -17.09 -5.37 -1.21
N PHE A 62 -16.13 -6.30 -1.21
CA PHE A 62 -16.41 -7.73 -1.17
C PHE A 62 -17.15 -8.14 0.10
N LEU A 63 -16.69 -7.71 1.29
CA LEU A 63 -17.39 -7.98 2.55
C LEU A 63 -18.79 -7.35 2.58
N LYS A 64 -18.96 -6.13 2.06
CA LYS A 64 -20.28 -5.51 1.90
C LYS A 64 -21.19 -6.29 0.95
N ALA A 65 -20.65 -6.89 -0.11
CA ALA A 65 -21.40 -7.74 -1.03
C ALA A 65 -21.85 -9.04 -0.35
N LEU A 66 -20.96 -9.69 0.42
CA LEU A 66 -21.30 -10.89 1.21
C LEU A 66 -22.41 -10.62 2.22
N VAL A 67 -22.33 -9.52 2.98
CA VAL A 67 -23.37 -9.13 3.95
C VAL A 67 -24.73 -8.87 3.28
N ARG A 68 -24.72 -8.44 2.01
CA ARG A 68 -25.94 -8.21 1.21
C ARG A 68 -26.46 -9.48 0.52
N GLY A 69 -25.80 -10.63 0.72
CA GLY A 69 -26.14 -11.89 0.05
C GLY A 69 -25.89 -11.87 -1.46
N LYS A 70 -25.07 -10.92 -1.94
CA LYS A 70 -24.71 -10.81 -3.36
C LYS A 70 -23.40 -11.55 -3.58
N ILE A 71 -23.42 -12.53 -4.47
CA ILE A 71 -22.20 -13.24 -4.90
C ILE A 71 -21.38 -12.26 -5.74
N PRO A 72 -20.16 -11.89 -5.31
CA PRO A 72 -19.27 -11.06 -6.12
C PRO A 72 -18.89 -11.80 -7.41
N SER A 73 -18.69 -11.08 -8.52
CA SER A 73 -18.42 -11.73 -9.80
C SER A 73 -17.03 -12.38 -9.79
N ILE A 74 -16.81 -13.42 -10.59
CA ILE A 74 -15.51 -14.08 -10.75
C ILE A 74 -14.41 -13.07 -11.12
N LYS A 75 -14.75 -12.03 -11.89
CA LYS A 75 -13.82 -10.94 -12.23
C LYS A 75 -13.42 -10.10 -11.00
N ASP A 76 -14.36 -9.82 -10.11
CA ASP A 76 -14.11 -9.08 -8.87
C ASP A 76 -13.28 -9.93 -7.89
N MET A 77 -13.50 -11.24 -7.88
CA MET A 77 -12.74 -12.21 -7.08
C MET A 77 -11.30 -12.36 -7.57
N ALA A 78 -11.07 -12.43 -8.89
CA ALA A 78 -9.73 -12.47 -9.47
C ALA A 78 -8.95 -11.17 -9.20
N ALA A 79 -9.63 -10.02 -9.27
CA ALA A 79 -9.05 -8.73 -8.93
C ALA A 79 -8.67 -8.65 -7.45
N LEU A 80 -9.52 -9.18 -6.56
CA LEU A 80 -9.28 -9.21 -5.12
C LEU A 80 -8.17 -10.19 -4.73
N ALA A 81 -8.14 -11.39 -5.32
CA ALA A 81 -7.10 -12.39 -5.12
C ALA A 81 -5.72 -11.84 -5.53
N ARG A 82 -5.64 -11.15 -6.68
CA ARG A 82 -4.41 -10.51 -7.16
C ARG A 82 -3.96 -9.33 -6.29
N SER A 83 -4.90 -8.60 -5.68
CA SER A 83 -4.57 -7.46 -4.81
C SER A 83 -4.08 -7.89 -3.44
N LEU A 84 -4.60 -9.00 -2.91
CA LEU A 84 -4.30 -9.44 -1.54
C LEU A 84 -3.23 -10.56 -1.48
N ASP A 85 -2.70 -10.99 -2.63
CA ASP A 85 -1.78 -12.14 -2.74
C ASP A 85 -2.41 -13.45 -2.21
N LEU A 86 -3.72 -13.63 -2.42
CA LEU A 86 -4.45 -14.84 -2.03
C LEU A 86 -4.66 -15.78 -3.22
N SER A 87 -4.76 -17.08 -2.91
CA SER A 87 -5.15 -18.12 -3.86
C SER A 87 -6.58 -17.89 -4.37
N GLU A 88 -6.74 -17.60 -5.67
CA GLU A 88 -8.05 -17.43 -6.33
C GLU A 88 -8.98 -18.63 -6.10
N LYS A 89 -8.41 -19.85 -6.05
CA LYS A 89 -9.15 -21.09 -5.80
C LYS A 89 -9.79 -21.15 -4.42
N GLU A 90 -9.06 -20.77 -3.37
CA GLU A 90 -9.57 -20.78 -2.00
C GLU A 90 -10.70 -19.76 -1.80
N LEU A 91 -10.59 -18.61 -2.48
CA LEU A 91 -11.62 -17.57 -2.44
C LEU A 91 -12.92 -18.02 -3.13
N LEU A 92 -12.80 -18.74 -4.25
CA LEU A 92 -13.92 -19.37 -4.96
C LEU A 92 -14.59 -20.46 -4.13
N GLU A 93 -13.80 -21.38 -3.53
CA GLU A 93 -14.32 -22.43 -2.65
C GLU A 93 -15.02 -21.85 -1.42
N MET A 94 -14.47 -20.78 -0.82
CA MET A 94 -15.11 -20.10 0.30
C MET A 94 -16.46 -19.50 -0.09
N CYS A 95 -16.54 -18.82 -1.25
CA CYS A 95 -17.81 -18.29 -1.74
C CYS A 95 -18.80 -19.41 -2.04
N ASP A 96 -18.38 -20.47 -2.73
CA ASP A 96 -19.25 -21.61 -3.05
C ASP A 96 -19.84 -22.23 -1.78
N ARG A 97 -19.04 -22.42 -0.73
CA ARG A 97 -19.49 -22.93 0.56
C ARG A 97 -20.46 -21.98 1.28
N LEU A 98 -20.21 -20.68 1.25
CA LEU A 98 -21.07 -19.68 1.90
C LEU A 98 -22.43 -19.52 1.21
N PHE A 99 -22.51 -19.81 -0.09
CA PHE A 99 -23.73 -19.68 -0.88
C PHE A 99 -24.40 -21.02 -1.24
N SER A 100 -23.76 -22.17 -0.94
CA SER A 100 -24.33 -23.52 -1.13
C SER A 100 -25.41 -23.91 -0.11
N GLU A 101 -25.58 -23.20 1.01
CA GLU A 101 -26.61 -23.50 2.02
C GLU A 101 -28.01 -22.89 1.72
N LYS A 102 -28.37 -22.76 0.44
CA LYS A 102 -29.75 -22.50 0.02
C LYS A 102 -30.20 -23.54 -0.99
N THR A 103 -30.41 -24.77 -0.52
CA THR A 103 -31.33 -25.72 -1.14
C THR A 103 -32.08 -26.44 -0.03
#